data_AF-A0A8J6QJ34-F1
#
_entry.id   AF-A0A8J6QJ34-F1
#
_cell.length_a   1.000
_cell.length_b   1.000
_cell.length_c   1.000
_cell.angle_alpha   90.00
_cell.angle_beta   90.00
_cell.angle_gamma   90.00
#
_symmetry.space_group_name_H-M   'P 1'
#
loop_
_entity.id
_entity.type
_entity.pdbx_description
1 polymer ?
#
loop_
_entity_poly.entity_id
_entity_poly.type
_entity_poly.pdbx_seq_one_letter_code
_entity_poly.pdbx_strand_id
1 'polypeptide(L)'
;MQKGILAAAICLSLCACGGSNSSNATSAEGTAFELVSHGADDYFTLTDIAPSEQTPTNVATIYYAQSISVSFDDDGYLRTPQNYYVLSAPTNADGSVISENLTTAKAVQVDFDGDSSAKATSLLSVGVNLPPDAVPEEHLFGKPSSCGFDPDGYNASFSTHVYDSLGEGHQVALYFAKEIEETSTWQMRAVMDCMEMTPVEAQVLDFNESGDLDIDDADRDGMVTTGAAAFEYQGISFDNGADEMLLTIDVSAIIARFGVFEVSKISQDGSPFNQYETMEIHSDGLIQLRRDGGTWPFIGQLLMAGFQYPEHLSEVSEGVWMRTESSGQFHHYGGGNIQPVTYSE
;
A
#
# COMPACT_ATOMS: atom_id res chain seq x y z
N MET A 1 -7.27 10.14 -32.18
CA MET A 1 -7.75 8.75 -32.30
C MET A 1 -7.65 8.11 -30.93
N GLN A 2 -8.79 7.72 -30.42
CA GLN A 2 -9.11 7.33 -29.06
C GLN A 2 -8.50 5.96 -28.75
N LYS A 3 -7.71 5.83 -27.68
CA LYS A 3 -7.36 4.53 -27.10
C LYS A 3 -8.06 4.45 -25.74
N GLY A 4 -9.13 3.66 -25.71
CA GLY A 4 -9.88 3.35 -24.51
C GLY A 4 -9.09 2.40 -23.62
N ILE A 5 -9.01 2.74 -22.34
CA ILE A 5 -8.61 1.83 -21.27
C ILE A 5 -9.92 1.23 -20.75
N LEU A 6 -10.13 -0.07 -20.98
CA LEU A 6 -11.18 -0.83 -20.29
C LEU A 6 -10.73 -1.02 -18.84
N ALA A 7 -11.28 -0.23 -17.92
CA ALA A 7 -11.29 -0.59 -16.51
C ALA A 7 -12.34 -1.70 -16.33
N ALA A 8 -11.89 -2.92 -16.07
CA ALA A 8 -12.77 -4.03 -15.72
C ALA A 8 -13.25 -3.85 -14.27
N ALA A 9 -14.44 -3.30 -14.11
CA ALA A 9 -15.14 -3.31 -12.83
C ALA A 9 -15.61 -4.74 -12.52
N ILE A 10 -14.92 -5.40 -11.59
CA ILE A 10 -15.44 -6.58 -10.89
C ILE A 10 -15.88 -6.10 -9.51
N CYS A 11 -17.13 -5.68 -9.38
CA CYS A 11 -17.76 -5.48 -8.08
C CYS A 11 -18.60 -6.72 -7.78
N LEU A 12 -18.08 -7.59 -6.91
CA LEU A 12 -18.77 -8.79 -6.46
C LEU A 12 -19.76 -8.37 -5.37
N SER A 13 -21.05 -8.33 -5.72
CA SER A 13 -22.13 -8.18 -4.77
C SER A 13 -22.23 -9.43 -3.89
N LEU A 14 -21.76 -9.33 -2.64
CA LEU A 14 -22.18 -10.24 -1.58
C LEU A 14 -22.98 -9.48 -0.53
N CYS A 15 -24.29 -9.60 -0.66
CA CYS A 15 -25.21 -9.52 0.45
C CYS A 15 -24.84 -10.64 1.44
N ALA A 16 -24.20 -10.29 2.55
CA ALA A 16 -23.96 -11.21 3.67
C ALA A 16 -24.72 -10.71 4.90
N CYS A 17 -25.83 -11.36 5.16
CA CYS A 17 -26.58 -11.26 6.40
C CYS A 17 -25.70 -11.77 7.55
N GLY A 18 -25.32 -10.89 8.49
CA GLY A 18 -24.69 -11.27 9.76
C GLY A 18 -23.57 -10.35 10.24
N GLY A 19 -23.93 -9.31 10.99
CA GLY A 19 -23.06 -8.67 12.00
C GLY A 19 -21.71 -8.11 11.54
N SER A 20 -21.72 -6.94 10.89
CA SER A 20 -20.65 -5.94 10.99
C SER A 20 -21.19 -4.59 10.46
N ASN A 21 -20.92 -3.52 11.20
CA ASN A 21 -21.42 -2.15 10.99
C ASN A 21 -20.68 -1.39 9.87
N SER A 22 -20.30 -2.08 8.79
CA SER A 22 -19.54 -1.51 7.67
C SER A 22 -20.45 -1.34 6.46
N SER A 23 -20.70 -0.09 6.07
CA SER A 23 -21.30 0.25 4.78
C SER A 23 -20.18 0.75 3.86
N ASN A 24 -19.74 -0.11 2.95
CA ASN A 24 -18.57 0.16 2.09
C ASN A 24 -18.86 1.30 1.11
N ALA A 25 -18.10 2.40 1.20
CA ALA A 25 -18.04 3.43 0.17
C ALA A 25 -16.70 3.34 -0.58
N THR A 26 -16.63 2.48 -1.59
CA THR A 26 -15.49 2.45 -2.52
C THR A 26 -15.63 3.55 -3.57
N SER A 27 -14.66 4.46 -3.65
CA SER A 27 -14.16 4.87 -4.97
C SER A 27 -12.74 5.40 -4.89
N ALA A 28 -11.89 4.81 -5.74
CA ALA A 28 -10.77 5.49 -6.35
C ALA A 28 -11.25 6.80 -7.01
N GLU A 29 -10.36 7.77 -7.09
CA GLU A 29 -10.57 9.12 -7.61
C GLU A 29 -11.73 9.26 -8.63
N GLY A 30 -12.65 10.20 -8.35
CA GLY A 30 -13.62 10.70 -9.33
C GLY A 30 -15.00 10.02 -9.38
N THR A 31 -15.31 8.98 -8.60
CA THR A 31 -16.69 8.43 -8.57
C THR A 31 -17.50 9.07 -7.45
N ALA A 32 -18.61 9.74 -7.80
CA ALA A 32 -19.52 10.33 -6.83
C ALA A 32 -20.34 9.26 -6.09
N PHE A 33 -20.60 9.50 -4.80
CA PHE A 33 -21.49 8.68 -3.98
C PHE A 33 -22.39 9.58 -3.12
N GLU A 34 -23.41 9.01 -2.49
CA GLU A 34 -24.31 9.75 -1.63
C GLU A 34 -24.09 9.39 -0.16
N LEU A 35 -23.99 10.40 0.70
CA LEU A 35 -24.03 10.24 2.14
C LEU A 35 -25.46 10.50 2.60
N VAL A 36 -26.10 9.50 3.22
CA VAL A 36 -27.47 9.61 3.73
C VAL A 36 -27.47 9.43 5.24
N SER A 37 -27.97 10.44 5.93
CA SER A 37 -28.26 10.38 7.35
C SER A 37 -29.63 9.76 7.59
N HIS A 38 -29.72 8.76 8.48
CA HIS A 38 -30.97 8.09 8.84
C HIS A 38 -31.59 8.61 10.15
N GLY A 39 -30.90 9.52 10.85
CA GLY A 39 -31.46 10.24 11.99
C GLY A 39 -32.31 11.41 11.50
N ALA A 40 -33.53 11.55 12.02
CA ALA A 40 -34.44 12.63 11.64
C ALA A 40 -33.88 14.04 11.94
N ASP A 41 -32.94 14.12 12.89
CA ASP A 41 -32.31 15.36 13.35
C ASP A 41 -30.80 15.41 13.07
N ASP A 42 -30.28 14.46 12.29
CA ASP A 42 -28.84 14.31 12.03
C ASP A 42 -28.47 14.97 10.67
N TYR A 43 -27.65 16.02 10.71
CA TYR A 43 -27.20 16.74 9.51
C TYR A 43 -25.68 16.69 9.36
N PHE A 44 -25.17 16.36 8.17
CA PHE A 44 -23.76 16.54 7.82
C PHE A 44 -23.38 18.01 7.89
N THR A 45 -22.20 18.30 8.43
CA THR A 45 -21.69 19.67 8.53
C THR A 45 -20.81 19.98 7.32
N LEU A 46 -21.12 21.08 6.64
CA LEU A 46 -20.47 21.51 5.41
C LEU A 46 -19.91 22.92 5.53
N THR A 47 -18.97 23.27 4.65
CA THR A 47 -18.49 24.65 4.54
C THR A 47 -18.09 25.04 3.12
N ASP A 48 -18.17 26.33 2.79
CA ASP A 48 -17.74 26.92 1.52
C ASP A 48 -16.21 27.12 1.42
N ILE A 49 -15.51 27.14 2.55
CA ILE A 49 -14.06 27.34 2.64
C ILE A 49 -13.50 26.34 3.64
N ALA A 50 -12.45 25.59 3.26
CA ALA A 50 -11.82 24.65 4.19
C ALA A 50 -11.42 25.37 5.49
N PRO A 51 -11.65 24.79 6.68
CA PRO A 51 -11.34 25.47 7.95
C PRO A 51 -9.90 25.95 8.08
N SER A 52 -8.96 25.26 7.43
CA SER A 52 -7.53 25.60 7.33
C SER A 52 -7.24 26.84 6.48
N GLU A 53 -8.14 27.24 5.60
CA GLU A 53 -7.97 28.33 4.61
C GLU A 53 -8.65 29.63 5.03
N GLN A 54 -9.27 29.66 6.22
CA GLN A 54 -9.91 30.87 6.73
C GLN A 54 -8.89 31.98 6.97
N THR A 55 -9.24 33.20 6.58
CA THR A 55 -8.48 34.41 6.87
C THR A 55 -9.39 35.41 7.61
N PRO A 56 -8.84 36.45 8.28
CA PRO A 56 -9.67 37.46 8.94
C PRO A 56 -10.68 38.16 8.03
N THR A 57 -10.49 38.08 6.70
CA THR A 57 -11.36 38.67 5.67
C THR A 57 -12.15 37.63 4.87
N ASN A 58 -11.95 36.33 5.13
CA ASN A 58 -12.61 35.23 4.43
C ASN A 58 -12.97 34.15 5.46
N VAL A 59 -14.16 34.27 6.04
CA VAL A 59 -14.64 33.40 7.12
C VAL A 59 -15.60 32.39 6.53
N ALA A 60 -15.36 31.11 6.85
CA ALA A 60 -16.21 30.01 6.45
C ALA A 60 -17.66 30.21 6.92
N THR A 61 -18.60 29.98 6.01
CA THR A 61 -20.00 29.76 6.35
C THR A 61 -20.23 28.27 6.58
N ILE A 62 -21.06 27.93 7.57
CA ILE A 62 -21.42 26.55 7.87
C ILE A 62 -22.81 26.25 7.33
N TYR A 63 -22.90 25.13 6.62
CA TYR A 63 -24.13 24.60 6.04
C TYR A 63 -24.39 23.19 6.53
N TYR A 64 -25.61 22.73 6.35
CA TYR A 64 -26.11 21.48 6.90
C TYR A 64 -26.95 20.74 5.87
N ALA A 65 -26.83 19.42 5.79
CA ALA A 65 -27.63 18.62 4.88
C ALA A 65 -27.85 17.20 5.43
N GLN A 66 -29.01 16.61 5.18
CA GLN A 66 -29.31 15.22 5.61
C GLN A 66 -28.93 14.18 4.56
N SER A 67 -28.91 14.59 3.29
CA SER A 67 -28.40 13.79 2.18
C SER A 67 -27.57 14.66 1.27
N ILE A 68 -26.39 14.18 0.88
CA ILE A 68 -25.48 14.90 -0.02
C ILE A 68 -24.79 13.94 -0.98
N SER A 69 -24.80 14.31 -2.25
CA SER A 69 -23.87 13.73 -3.22
C SER A 69 -22.50 14.37 -3.05
N VAL A 70 -21.47 13.53 -2.97
CA VAL A 70 -20.09 13.94 -2.74
C VAL A 70 -19.15 13.18 -3.65
N SER A 71 -18.04 13.82 -4.00
CA SER A 71 -16.92 13.21 -4.71
C SER A 71 -15.62 13.83 -4.20
N PHE A 72 -14.52 13.10 -4.33
CA PHE A 72 -13.20 13.72 -4.17
C PHE A 72 -12.87 14.58 -5.37
N ASP A 73 -12.27 15.73 -5.12
CA ASP A 73 -11.65 16.57 -6.15
C ASP A 73 -10.18 16.21 -6.35
N ASP A 74 -9.53 16.91 -7.29
CA ASP A 74 -8.12 16.73 -7.65
C ASP A 74 -7.15 17.02 -6.47
N ASP A 75 -7.58 17.78 -5.45
CA ASP A 75 -6.80 18.09 -4.25
C ASP A 75 -7.08 17.10 -3.10
N GLY A 76 -7.88 16.07 -3.35
CA GLY A 76 -8.22 15.03 -2.39
C GLY A 76 -9.29 15.42 -1.37
N TYR A 77 -10.00 16.54 -1.55
CA TYR A 77 -11.07 16.95 -0.64
C TYR A 77 -12.41 16.32 -1.01
N LEU A 78 -13.14 15.84 -0.01
CA LEU A 78 -14.52 15.38 -0.20
C LEU A 78 -15.44 16.59 -0.32
N ARG A 79 -15.94 16.83 -1.54
CA ARG A 79 -16.77 18.00 -1.87
C ARG A 79 -18.10 17.60 -2.49
N THR A 80 -19.11 18.46 -2.30
CA THR A 80 -20.35 18.39 -3.07
C THR A 80 -20.16 19.02 -4.46
N PRO A 81 -21.03 18.73 -5.45
CA PRO A 81 -21.02 19.41 -6.75
C PRO A 81 -21.17 20.94 -6.68
N GLN A 82 -21.67 21.46 -5.56
CA GLN A 82 -21.80 22.90 -5.27
C GLN A 82 -20.53 23.48 -4.61
N ASN A 83 -19.43 22.72 -4.55
CA ASN A 83 -18.15 23.07 -3.93
C ASN A 83 -18.19 23.26 -2.40
N TYR A 84 -19.13 22.61 -1.70
CA TYR A 84 -19.06 22.57 -0.24
C TYR A 84 -18.14 21.43 0.22
N TYR A 85 -17.22 21.73 1.12
CA TYR A 85 -16.40 20.74 1.81
C TYR A 85 -17.20 20.02 2.89
N VAL A 86 -17.02 18.71 3.00
CA VAL A 86 -17.55 17.92 4.13
C VAL A 86 -16.59 18.01 5.31
N LEU A 87 -17.11 18.28 6.51
CA LEU A 87 -16.30 18.39 7.72
C LEU A 87 -16.22 17.08 8.52
N SER A 88 -15.07 16.88 9.18
CA SER A 88 -14.81 15.79 10.11
C SER A 88 -14.19 16.29 11.41
N ALA A 89 -14.51 15.59 12.50
CA ALA A 89 -13.81 15.66 13.77
C ALA A 89 -12.48 14.88 13.68
N PRO A 90 -11.36 15.44 14.19
CA PRO A 90 -10.08 14.74 14.20
C PRO A 90 -10.10 13.54 15.17
N THR A 91 -9.46 12.45 14.77
CA THR A 91 -9.33 11.21 15.54
C THR A 91 -7.87 10.90 15.87
N ASN A 92 -7.65 10.08 16.90
CA ASN A 92 -6.36 9.43 17.15
C ASN A 92 -6.17 8.25 16.18
N ALA A 93 -4.95 7.69 16.15
CA ALA A 93 -4.64 6.53 15.33
C ALA A 93 -5.48 5.27 15.65
N ASP A 94 -6.09 5.21 16.84
CA ASP A 94 -7.01 4.15 17.26
C ASP A 94 -8.49 4.42 16.92
N GLY A 95 -8.78 5.55 16.26
CA GLY A 95 -10.12 5.96 15.86
C GLY A 95 -10.88 6.77 16.92
N SER A 96 -10.33 6.96 18.12
CA SER A 96 -11.00 7.77 19.15
C SER A 96 -11.05 9.25 18.77
N VAL A 97 -12.22 9.89 18.93
CA VAL A 97 -12.42 11.31 18.61
C VAL A 97 -11.67 12.21 19.58
N ILE A 98 -10.86 13.12 19.06
CA ILE A 98 -10.09 14.08 19.85
C ILE A 98 -10.96 15.26 20.26
N SER A 99 -11.78 15.79 19.35
CA SER A 99 -12.70 16.89 19.63
C SER A 99 -13.82 17.00 18.60
N GLU A 100 -15.04 17.27 19.06
CA GLU A 100 -16.24 17.50 18.23
C GLU A 100 -16.52 19.00 18.01
N ASN A 101 -15.61 19.87 18.44
CA ASN A 101 -15.77 21.30 18.26
C ASN A 101 -15.54 21.70 16.80
N LEU A 102 -16.39 22.60 16.31
CA LEU A 102 -16.24 23.17 14.96
C LEU A 102 -14.87 23.83 14.73
N THR A 103 -14.26 24.39 15.78
CA THR A 103 -12.94 25.06 15.69
C THR A 103 -11.78 24.10 15.43
N THR A 104 -11.96 22.82 15.72
CA THR A 104 -10.96 21.75 15.50
C THR A 104 -11.32 20.86 14.32
N ALA A 105 -12.49 21.08 13.71
CA ALA A 105 -12.95 20.34 12.56
C ALA A 105 -12.06 20.60 11.34
N LYS A 106 -11.94 19.59 10.49
CA LYS A 106 -11.18 19.66 9.24
C LYS A 106 -12.08 19.28 8.09
N ALA A 107 -11.82 19.85 6.91
CA ALA A 107 -12.37 19.27 5.69
C ALA A 107 -11.84 17.84 5.56
N VAL A 108 -12.70 16.89 5.18
CA VAL A 108 -12.28 15.53 4.86
C VAL A 108 -11.36 15.64 3.65
N GLN A 109 -10.09 15.31 3.86
CA GLN A 109 -9.08 15.29 2.82
C GLN A 109 -8.34 13.96 2.88
N VAL A 110 -8.22 13.33 1.73
CA VAL A 110 -7.41 12.13 1.50
C VAL A 110 -6.32 12.55 0.55
N ASP A 111 -5.07 12.40 0.98
CA ASP A 111 -3.93 12.55 0.10
C ASP A 111 -3.81 11.27 -0.74
N PHE A 112 -4.53 11.15 -1.85
CA PHE A 112 -4.48 9.94 -2.69
C PHE A 112 -3.07 9.63 -3.21
N ASP A 113 -2.19 10.64 -3.20
CA ASP A 113 -0.77 10.58 -3.56
C ASP A 113 0.18 10.27 -2.37
N GLY A 114 -0.34 9.95 -1.18
CA GLY A 114 0.42 9.93 0.08
C GLY A 114 1.84 9.34 0.01
N ASP A 115 2.85 10.09 0.49
CA ASP A 115 4.29 9.82 0.30
C ASP A 115 4.61 9.25 -1.09
N SER A 116 4.52 10.16 -2.07
CA SER A 116 4.39 9.98 -3.51
C SER A 116 5.63 9.44 -4.24
N SER A 117 6.52 8.71 -3.58
CA SER A 117 7.65 8.06 -4.29
C SER A 117 7.66 6.58 -4.00
N ALA A 118 7.29 5.79 -5.01
CA ALA A 118 7.76 4.42 -5.10
C ALA A 118 9.25 4.39 -4.77
N LYS A 119 9.66 3.41 -3.97
CA LYS A 119 11.06 3.25 -3.62
C LYS A 119 11.57 2.05 -4.41
N ALA A 120 12.45 2.30 -5.38
CA ALA A 120 13.18 1.23 -6.04
C ALA A 120 13.94 0.42 -4.99
N THR A 121 13.84 -0.91 -5.07
CA THR A 121 14.62 -1.80 -4.22
C THR A 121 16.10 -1.64 -4.53
N SER A 122 16.88 -1.31 -3.51
CA SER A 122 18.34 -1.22 -3.58
C SER A 122 19.03 -2.37 -2.86
N LEU A 123 18.33 -3.00 -1.91
CA LEU A 123 18.83 -4.10 -1.09
C LEU A 123 17.79 -5.22 -0.99
N LEU A 124 18.21 -6.44 -1.31
CA LEU A 124 17.50 -7.68 -1.03
C LEU A 124 18.36 -8.54 -0.09
N SER A 125 17.93 -8.72 1.16
CA SER A 125 18.59 -9.63 2.10
C SER A 125 17.97 -11.03 2.02
N VAL A 126 18.84 -12.02 1.87
CA VAL A 126 18.51 -13.43 1.68
C VAL A 126 19.17 -14.27 2.77
N GLY A 127 18.37 -15.06 3.45
CA GLY A 127 18.82 -16.14 4.32
C GLY A 127 18.17 -17.43 3.90
N VAL A 128 18.99 -18.42 3.54
CA VAL A 128 18.55 -19.77 3.22
C VAL A 128 19.48 -20.77 3.90
N ASN A 129 18.97 -21.98 4.15
CA ASN A 129 19.80 -23.13 4.44
C ASN A 129 19.99 -23.94 3.14
N LEU A 130 21.22 -24.11 2.70
CA LEU A 130 21.59 -25.01 1.62
C LEU A 130 21.92 -26.40 2.18
N PRO A 131 21.39 -27.50 1.62
CA PRO A 131 21.72 -28.85 2.10
C PRO A 131 23.20 -29.18 1.89
N PRO A 132 24.01 -29.40 2.94
CA PRO A 132 25.42 -29.70 2.77
C PRO A 132 25.65 -31.04 2.06
N ASP A 133 24.67 -31.95 2.09
CA ASP A 133 24.68 -33.25 1.41
C ASP A 133 24.07 -33.23 -0.01
N ALA A 134 23.77 -32.05 -0.56
CA ALA A 134 23.39 -31.94 -1.96
C ALA A 134 24.49 -32.48 -2.88
N VAL A 135 24.09 -33.13 -3.99
CA VAL A 135 25.02 -33.69 -4.97
C VAL A 135 25.48 -32.57 -5.92
N PRO A 136 26.77 -32.42 -6.21
CA PRO A 136 27.26 -31.43 -7.17
C PRO A 136 26.67 -31.64 -8.57
N GLU A 137 26.34 -30.53 -9.24
CA GLU A 137 25.73 -30.56 -10.57
C GLU A 137 26.80 -30.55 -11.68
N GLU A 138 26.78 -31.53 -12.58
CA GLU A 138 27.75 -31.62 -13.69
C GLU A 138 27.51 -30.57 -14.79
N HIS A 139 26.29 -30.03 -14.87
CA HIS A 139 25.84 -29.09 -15.90
C HIS A 139 25.15 -27.87 -15.28
N LEU A 140 25.95 -27.06 -14.56
CA LEU A 140 25.48 -25.85 -13.90
C LEU A 140 24.68 -24.94 -14.84
N PHE A 141 23.44 -24.64 -14.44
CA PHE A 141 22.58 -23.65 -15.07
C PHE A 141 22.39 -23.84 -16.59
N GLY A 142 22.22 -25.08 -17.05
CA GLY A 142 21.78 -25.36 -18.42
C GLY A 142 20.50 -24.59 -18.77
N LYS A 143 20.28 -24.21 -20.04
CA LYS A 143 19.06 -23.46 -20.47
C LYS A 143 18.13 -24.31 -21.36
N PRO A 144 16.96 -24.75 -20.85
CA PRO A 144 15.91 -25.31 -21.68
C PRO A 144 14.47 -24.85 -21.35
N SER A 145 14.25 -23.88 -20.45
CA SER A 145 12.91 -23.35 -20.17
C SER A 145 12.80 -21.89 -20.63
N SER A 146 11.62 -21.47 -21.07
CA SER A 146 11.37 -20.12 -21.60
C SER A 146 11.59 -18.99 -20.57
N CYS A 147 11.90 -19.33 -19.31
CA CYS A 147 12.12 -18.41 -18.20
C CYS A 147 12.94 -19.13 -17.11
N GLY A 148 14.26 -18.92 -17.06
CA GLY A 148 15.16 -19.50 -16.06
C GLY A 148 16.10 -20.60 -16.60
N PHE A 149 16.44 -21.56 -15.75
CA PHE A 149 17.39 -22.64 -16.01
C PHE A 149 16.71 -24.02 -16.03
N ASP A 150 17.43 -25.03 -16.53
CA ASP A 150 17.07 -26.44 -16.44
C ASP A 150 16.93 -26.82 -14.97
N PRO A 151 15.83 -27.47 -14.54
CA PRO A 151 15.74 -28.08 -13.22
C PRO A 151 16.90 -29.03 -12.89
N ASP A 152 17.53 -29.65 -13.90
CA ASP A 152 18.69 -30.52 -13.72
C ASP A 152 20.02 -29.74 -13.59
N GLY A 153 19.99 -28.40 -13.60
CA GLY A 153 21.18 -27.55 -13.54
C GLY A 153 21.40 -26.83 -12.21
N TYR A 154 20.57 -27.09 -11.21
CA TYR A 154 20.65 -26.47 -9.88
C TYR A 154 20.01 -27.36 -8.81
N ASN A 155 20.46 -27.26 -7.56
CA ASN A 155 19.91 -28.06 -6.46
C ASN A 155 18.74 -27.39 -5.75
N ALA A 156 18.73 -26.06 -5.68
CA ALA A 156 17.67 -25.31 -5.02
C ALA A 156 17.38 -23.98 -5.70
N SER A 157 16.14 -23.52 -5.59
CA SER A 157 15.73 -22.20 -6.06
C SER A 157 14.55 -21.66 -5.27
N PHE A 158 14.43 -20.35 -5.17
CA PHE A 158 13.22 -19.68 -4.71
C PHE A 158 13.02 -18.35 -5.42
N SER A 159 11.81 -17.80 -5.36
CA SER A 159 11.49 -16.50 -5.97
C SER A 159 10.91 -15.53 -4.96
N THR A 160 11.16 -14.25 -5.20
CA THR A 160 10.60 -13.12 -4.44
C THR A 160 10.33 -11.95 -5.39
N HIS A 161 9.87 -10.82 -4.86
CA HIS A 161 9.63 -9.61 -5.64
C HIS A 161 10.51 -8.45 -5.16
N VAL A 162 10.91 -7.61 -6.09
CA VAL A 162 11.56 -6.31 -5.87
C VAL A 162 10.78 -5.24 -6.63
N TYR A 163 10.98 -3.96 -6.32
CA TYR A 163 10.25 -2.85 -6.92
C TYR A 163 11.18 -1.95 -7.72
N ASP A 164 10.76 -1.48 -8.90
CA ASP A 164 11.49 -0.48 -9.68
C ASP A 164 11.23 0.96 -9.19
N SER A 165 11.76 1.96 -9.92
CA SER A 165 11.59 3.37 -9.57
C SER A 165 10.17 3.92 -9.81
N LEU A 166 9.32 3.18 -10.54
CA LEU A 166 7.91 3.50 -10.75
C LEU A 166 7.00 2.75 -9.76
N GLY A 167 7.55 1.80 -9.00
CA GLY A 167 6.84 0.98 -8.03
C GLY A 167 6.23 -0.28 -8.63
N GLU A 168 6.59 -0.65 -9.85
CA GLU A 168 6.21 -1.92 -10.45
C GLU A 168 7.01 -3.06 -9.81
N GLY A 169 6.32 -4.18 -9.53
CA GLY A 169 6.93 -5.35 -8.92
C GLY A 169 7.54 -6.29 -9.97
N HIS A 170 8.83 -6.58 -9.82
CA HIS A 170 9.58 -7.50 -10.68
C HIS A 170 9.90 -8.79 -9.92
N GLN A 171 9.69 -9.94 -10.56
CA GLN A 171 9.98 -11.23 -9.93
C GLN A 171 11.47 -11.56 -10.06
N VAL A 172 12.13 -11.77 -8.92
CA VAL A 172 13.52 -12.24 -8.86
C VAL A 172 13.54 -13.68 -8.38
N ALA A 173 14.07 -14.57 -9.20
CA ALA A 173 14.35 -15.97 -8.88
C ALA A 173 15.85 -16.15 -8.62
N LEU A 174 16.19 -16.74 -7.47
CA LEU A 174 17.55 -17.12 -7.11
C LEU A 174 17.71 -18.63 -7.22
N TYR A 175 18.78 -19.05 -7.87
CA TYR A 175 19.15 -20.44 -8.11
C TYR A 175 20.49 -20.74 -7.46
N PHE A 176 20.60 -21.89 -6.80
CA PHE A 176 21.78 -22.35 -6.08
C PHE A 176 22.16 -23.74 -6.59
N ALA A 177 23.40 -23.88 -7.02
CA ALA A 177 23.95 -25.14 -7.51
C ALA A 177 25.28 -25.42 -6.82
N LYS A 178 25.42 -26.59 -6.21
CA LYS A 178 26.66 -27.06 -5.61
C LYS A 178 27.63 -27.43 -6.72
N GLU A 179 28.86 -26.94 -6.64
CA GLU A 179 29.87 -27.13 -7.68
C GLU A 179 30.90 -28.19 -7.31
N ILE A 180 31.41 -28.16 -6.07
CA ILE A 180 32.49 -29.04 -5.60
C ILE A 180 32.10 -29.58 -4.23
N GLU A 181 32.20 -30.89 -4.06
CA GLU A 181 31.86 -31.57 -2.79
C GLU A 181 32.93 -31.29 -1.73
N GLU A 182 34.20 -31.34 -2.14
CA GLU A 182 35.37 -31.29 -1.26
C GLU A 182 35.57 -29.94 -0.57
N THR A 183 35.11 -28.86 -1.20
CA THR A 183 35.21 -27.48 -0.70
C THR A 183 33.84 -26.91 -0.31
N SER A 184 32.76 -27.71 -0.36
CA SER A 184 31.41 -27.23 -0.03
C SER A 184 30.99 -25.96 -0.81
N THR A 185 31.52 -25.74 -2.01
CA THR A 185 31.30 -24.50 -2.78
C THR A 185 30.02 -24.57 -3.59
N TRP A 186 29.30 -23.46 -3.64
CA TRP A 186 28.08 -23.27 -4.41
C TRP A 186 28.18 -22.07 -5.34
N GLN A 187 27.51 -22.16 -6.47
CA GLN A 187 27.25 -21.01 -7.34
C GLN A 187 25.82 -20.53 -7.16
N MET A 188 25.66 -19.22 -7.14
CA MET A 188 24.35 -18.56 -7.24
C MET A 188 24.17 -17.97 -8.65
N ARG A 189 22.91 -17.94 -9.11
CA ARG A 189 22.47 -17.14 -10.25
C ARG A 189 21.14 -16.46 -9.92
N ALA A 190 20.94 -15.28 -10.47
CA ALA A 190 19.71 -14.52 -10.33
C ALA A 190 19.06 -14.30 -11.70
N VAL A 191 17.74 -14.47 -11.76
CA VAL A 191 16.92 -14.22 -12.95
C VAL A 191 15.81 -13.25 -12.54
N MET A 192 15.70 -12.13 -13.24
CA MET A 192 14.62 -11.16 -13.05
C MET A 192 13.75 -11.14 -14.31
N ASP A 193 12.45 -11.35 -14.17
CA ASP A 193 11.48 -11.36 -15.28
C ASP A 193 11.96 -12.16 -16.51
N CYS A 194 12.41 -13.40 -16.25
CA CYS A 194 12.94 -14.33 -17.26
C CYS A 194 14.28 -13.95 -17.89
N MET A 195 14.91 -12.86 -17.47
CA MET A 195 16.24 -12.45 -17.89
C MET A 195 17.27 -12.72 -16.80
N GLU A 196 18.32 -13.45 -17.14
CA GLU A 196 19.45 -13.66 -16.23
C GLU A 196 20.15 -12.33 -15.96
N MET A 197 20.30 -12.01 -14.68
CA MET A 197 20.97 -10.79 -14.24
C MET A 197 22.47 -10.97 -14.34
N THR A 198 23.17 -9.95 -14.82
CA THR A 198 24.64 -9.95 -14.89
C THR A 198 25.20 -9.31 -13.61
N PRO A 199 25.91 -10.06 -12.75
CA PRO A 199 26.54 -9.47 -11.58
C PRO A 199 27.81 -8.70 -11.95
N VAL A 200 28.20 -7.79 -11.04
CA VAL A 200 29.48 -7.08 -11.12
C VAL A 200 30.66 -8.03 -10.88
N GLU A 201 30.49 -9.04 -10.02
CA GLU A 201 31.51 -10.02 -9.66
C GLU A 201 30.97 -11.46 -9.77
N ALA A 202 31.86 -12.46 -9.65
CA ALA A 202 31.42 -13.84 -9.55
C ALA A 202 30.53 -14.05 -8.32
N GLN A 203 29.59 -14.99 -8.39
CA GLN A 203 28.66 -15.34 -7.32
C GLN A 203 28.98 -16.73 -6.77
N VAL A 204 30.10 -16.83 -6.06
CA VAL A 204 30.53 -18.03 -5.35
C VAL A 204 30.17 -17.88 -3.88
N LEU A 205 29.54 -18.91 -3.34
CA LEU A 205 29.29 -19.10 -1.91
C LEU A 205 30.17 -20.25 -1.43
N ASP A 206 30.84 -20.05 -0.32
CA ASP A 206 31.73 -21.01 0.29
C ASP A 206 31.39 -21.14 1.77
N PHE A 207 31.58 -22.32 2.35
CA PHE A 207 31.14 -22.59 3.73
C PHE A 207 32.22 -23.31 4.52
N ASN A 208 32.52 -22.78 5.71
CA ASN A 208 33.47 -23.41 6.62
C ASN A 208 32.90 -24.70 7.24
N GLU A 209 33.71 -25.40 8.03
CA GLU A 209 33.34 -26.63 8.74
C GLU A 209 32.08 -26.51 9.64
N SER A 210 31.71 -25.28 10.06
CA SER A 210 30.51 -25.02 10.87
C SER A 210 29.25 -24.73 10.03
N GLY A 211 29.36 -24.73 8.70
CA GLY A 211 28.28 -24.42 7.77
C GLY A 211 27.90 -22.93 7.74
N ASP A 212 28.78 -22.04 8.19
CA ASP A 212 28.63 -20.60 8.01
C ASP A 212 29.37 -20.16 6.74
N LEU A 213 28.93 -19.07 6.10
CA LEU A 213 29.65 -18.51 4.96
C LEU A 213 31.09 -18.18 5.34
N ASP A 214 32.02 -18.63 4.51
CA ASP A 214 33.44 -18.35 4.66
C ASP A 214 33.87 -17.26 3.69
N ILE A 215 34.21 -16.08 4.20
CA ILE A 215 34.71 -14.95 3.41
C ILE A 215 36.22 -14.77 3.52
N ASP A 216 36.86 -15.46 4.47
CA ASP A 216 38.25 -15.24 4.89
C ASP A 216 39.13 -16.51 4.77
N ASP A 217 38.61 -17.59 4.16
CA ASP A 217 39.27 -18.89 4.01
C ASP A 217 39.68 -19.47 5.39
N ALA A 218 38.70 -19.50 6.30
CA ALA A 218 38.90 -19.90 7.69
C ALA A 218 39.26 -21.39 7.83
N ASP A 219 38.73 -22.24 6.97
CA ASP A 219 39.05 -23.67 6.91
C ASP A 219 40.28 -24.02 6.04
N ARG A 220 40.78 -23.05 5.26
CA ARG A 220 42.02 -23.14 4.47
C ARG A 220 41.95 -24.12 3.32
N ASP A 221 40.77 -24.27 2.71
CA ASP A 221 40.59 -25.06 1.51
C ASP A 221 40.97 -24.29 0.22
N GLY A 222 41.21 -22.98 0.35
CA GLY A 222 41.62 -22.08 -0.72
C GLY A 222 40.46 -21.46 -1.51
N MET A 223 39.23 -21.65 -1.04
CA MET A 223 38.02 -21.03 -1.54
C MET A 223 37.53 -19.93 -0.60
N VAL A 224 36.74 -19.01 -1.13
CA VAL A 224 36.07 -17.96 -0.37
C VAL A 224 34.76 -17.59 -1.04
N THR A 225 33.81 -17.14 -0.22
CA THR A 225 32.61 -16.45 -0.65
C THR A 225 33.02 -15.10 -1.24
N THR A 226 32.69 -14.93 -2.52
CA THR A 226 32.97 -13.70 -3.28
C THR A 226 32.10 -12.51 -2.83
N GLY A 227 32.49 -11.29 -3.19
CA GLY A 227 31.69 -10.09 -2.93
C GLY A 227 31.48 -9.74 -1.45
N ALA A 228 32.26 -10.32 -0.53
CA ALA A 228 32.05 -10.17 0.92
C ALA A 228 30.60 -10.48 1.35
N ALA A 229 30.00 -11.51 0.75
CA ALA A 229 28.61 -11.92 0.95
C ALA A 229 27.54 -10.88 0.54
N ALA A 230 27.88 -9.98 -0.39
CA ALA A 230 26.92 -9.09 -1.04
C ALA A 230 27.20 -9.02 -2.55
N PHE A 231 26.20 -9.34 -3.38
CA PHE A 231 26.34 -9.34 -4.83
C PHE A 231 25.64 -8.15 -5.45
N GLU A 232 26.41 -7.31 -6.14
CA GLU A 232 25.88 -6.15 -6.85
C GLU A 232 25.48 -6.49 -8.29
N TYR A 233 24.36 -5.92 -8.72
CA TYR A 233 23.86 -5.94 -10.08
C TYR A 233 23.56 -4.52 -10.51
N GLN A 234 24.09 -4.12 -11.67
CA GLN A 234 24.01 -2.76 -12.18
C GLN A 234 23.39 -2.74 -13.58
N GLY A 235 22.78 -1.62 -13.96
CA GLY A 235 22.23 -1.42 -15.31
C GLY A 235 21.05 -2.31 -15.63
N ILE A 236 20.24 -2.67 -14.64
CA ILE A 236 19.01 -3.44 -14.86
C ILE A 236 17.97 -2.48 -15.45
N SER A 237 17.68 -2.63 -16.74
CA SER A 237 16.73 -1.79 -17.47
C SER A 237 15.36 -2.45 -17.59
N PHE A 238 14.31 -1.64 -17.55
CA PHE A 238 12.92 -2.08 -17.69
C PHE A 238 12.27 -1.49 -18.95
N ASP A 239 11.37 -2.26 -19.57
CA ASP A 239 10.64 -1.83 -20.79
C ASP A 239 9.54 -0.78 -20.50
N ASN A 240 9.23 -0.54 -19.23
CA ASN A 240 8.19 0.38 -18.76
C ASN A 240 8.66 1.84 -18.62
N GLY A 241 9.95 2.12 -18.85
CA GLY A 241 10.53 3.46 -18.73
C GLY A 241 10.94 3.85 -17.30
N ALA A 242 10.99 2.90 -16.37
CA ALA A 242 11.63 3.10 -15.07
C ALA A 242 13.14 3.38 -15.22
N ASP A 243 13.71 4.05 -14.21
CA ASP A 243 15.15 4.28 -14.12
C ASP A 243 15.87 2.93 -14.00
N GLU A 244 17.12 2.88 -14.47
CA GLU A 244 17.96 1.69 -14.32
C GLU A 244 18.16 1.36 -12.83
N MET A 245 17.89 0.12 -12.45
CA MET A 245 18.03 -0.34 -11.07
C MET A 245 19.47 -0.76 -10.76
N LEU A 246 19.91 -0.36 -9.57
CA LEU A 246 21.07 -0.91 -8.87
C LEU A 246 20.55 -1.78 -7.71
N LEU A 247 20.82 -3.08 -7.77
CA LEU A 247 20.38 -4.03 -6.76
C LEU A 247 21.58 -4.69 -6.08
N THR A 248 21.58 -4.71 -4.75
CA THR A 248 22.49 -5.51 -3.94
C THR A 248 21.74 -6.69 -3.34
N ILE A 249 22.21 -7.91 -3.57
CA ILE A 249 21.71 -9.12 -2.89
C ILE A 249 22.67 -9.46 -1.76
N ASP A 250 22.25 -9.19 -0.53
CA ASP A 250 22.98 -9.55 0.69
C ASP A 250 22.66 -11.00 1.06
N VAL A 251 23.68 -11.85 0.99
CA VAL A 251 23.61 -13.29 1.26
C VAL A 251 24.25 -13.66 2.59
N SER A 252 24.64 -12.71 3.42
CA SER A 252 25.35 -12.94 4.69
C SER A 252 24.60 -13.85 5.69
N ALA A 253 23.29 -14.04 5.49
CA ALA A 253 22.45 -14.90 6.32
C ALA A 253 22.28 -16.33 5.75
N ILE A 254 22.94 -16.67 4.64
CA ILE A 254 22.94 -18.03 4.10
C ILE A 254 23.82 -18.94 4.97
N ILE A 255 23.38 -20.17 5.17
CA ILE A 255 24.10 -21.23 5.90
C ILE A 255 24.01 -22.56 5.15
N ALA A 256 24.88 -23.51 5.48
CA ALA A 256 24.86 -24.89 4.99
C ALA A 256 24.99 -25.89 6.14
N ARG A 257 23.94 -26.02 6.97
CA ARG A 257 23.98 -26.82 8.21
C ARG A 257 23.01 -27.99 8.24
N PHE A 258 21.82 -27.80 7.68
CA PHE A 258 20.74 -28.78 7.76
C PHE A 258 20.56 -29.48 6.42
N GLY A 259 20.21 -30.77 6.41
CA GLY A 259 20.05 -31.57 5.17
C GLY A 259 18.79 -31.26 4.35
N VAL A 260 18.17 -30.09 4.52
CA VAL A 260 16.97 -29.68 3.78
C VAL A 260 17.07 -28.23 3.34
N PHE A 261 16.64 -27.93 2.12
CA PHE A 261 16.59 -26.54 1.67
C PHE A 261 15.46 -25.81 2.39
N GLU A 262 15.77 -24.66 2.99
CA GLU A 262 14.78 -23.85 3.69
C GLU A 262 15.10 -22.37 3.51
N VAL A 263 14.06 -21.56 3.28
CA VAL A 263 14.17 -20.10 3.27
C VAL A 263 13.90 -19.58 4.68
N SER A 264 14.91 -18.96 5.30
CA SER A 264 14.84 -18.47 6.68
C SER A 264 14.65 -16.95 6.77
N LYS A 265 15.07 -16.20 5.75
CA LYS A 265 14.93 -14.74 5.68
C LYS A 265 14.78 -14.27 4.24
N ILE A 266 13.76 -13.45 3.99
CA ILE A 266 13.64 -12.63 2.78
C ILE A 266 13.17 -11.25 3.24
N SER A 267 13.92 -10.21 2.91
CA SER A 267 13.50 -8.82 3.12
C SER A 267 14.10 -7.93 2.06
N GLN A 268 13.34 -6.94 1.59
CA GLN A 268 13.79 -5.97 0.61
C GLN A 268 13.39 -4.57 1.06
N ASP A 269 14.10 -3.53 0.60
CA ASP A 269 13.95 -2.17 1.11
C ASP A 269 13.14 -1.21 0.23
N GLY A 270 12.69 -1.67 -0.94
CA GLY A 270 11.80 -0.96 -1.85
C GLY A 270 10.32 -1.07 -1.48
N SER A 271 9.50 -0.30 -2.18
CA SER A 271 8.05 -0.29 -1.98
C SER A 271 7.34 0.07 -3.28
N PRO A 272 6.13 -0.49 -3.51
CA PRO A 272 5.33 -0.09 -4.65
C PRO A 272 4.95 1.39 -4.55
N PHE A 273 4.34 1.90 -5.62
CA PHE A 273 3.71 3.20 -5.60
C PHE A 273 2.56 3.20 -4.58
N ASN A 274 2.57 4.14 -3.64
CA ASN A 274 1.55 4.26 -2.60
C ASN A 274 0.26 4.83 -3.21
N GLN A 275 -0.75 4.00 -3.47
CA GLN A 275 -2.13 4.47 -3.60
C GLN A 275 -2.94 3.90 -2.44
N TYR A 276 -3.81 4.72 -1.85
CA TYR A 276 -4.84 4.21 -0.98
C TYR A 276 -5.81 3.37 -1.82
N GLU A 277 -5.94 2.07 -1.53
CA GLU A 277 -6.79 1.15 -2.31
C GLU A 277 -8.26 1.53 -2.21
N THR A 278 -8.70 1.84 -0.99
CA THR A 278 -10.10 2.17 -0.68
C THR A 278 -10.17 3.09 0.52
N MET A 279 -11.08 4.05 0.51
CA MET A 279 -11.60 4.67 1.73
C MET A 279 -12.83 3.88 2.19
N GLU A 280 -13.07 3.83 3.50
CA GLU A 280 -14.31 3.33 4.07
C GLU A 280 -14.87 4.37 5.06
N ILE A 281 -16.18 4.61 5.00
CA ILE A 281 -16.90 5.40 5.98
C ILE A 281 -17.82 4.44 6.73
N HIS A 282 -17.54 4.23 8.01
CA HIS A 282 -18.30 3.32 8.86
C HIS A 282 -19.69 3.89 9.15
N SER A 283 -20.62 3.06 9.63
CA SER A 283 -21.99 3.52 9.92
C SER A 283 -22.04 4.61 11.00
N ASP A 284 -21.04 4.66 11.87
CA ASP A 284 -20.84 5.68 12.89
C ASP A 284 -20.03 6.88 12.36
N GLY A 285 -19.83 7.00 11.06
CA GLY A 285 -19.12 8.10 10.42
C GLY A 285 -17.60 8.06 10.55
N LEU A 286 -16.98 7.03 11.15
CA LEU A 286 -15.52 6.90 11.17
C LEU A 286 -14.98 6.70 9.76
N ILE A 287 -13.98 7.49 9.39
CA ILE A 287 -13.35 7.45 8.08
C ILE A 287 -12.01 6.74 8.22
N GLN A 288 -11.88 5.63 7.49
CA GLN A 288 -10.71 4.76 7.51
C GLN A 288 -10.15 4.64 6.10
N LEU A 289 -8.82 4.66 5.98
CA LEU A 289 -8.14 4.37 4.73
C LEU A 289 -7.61 2.94 4.76
N ARG A 290 -7.72 2.25 3.63
CA ARG A 290 -7.11 0.95 3.39
C ARG A 290 -5.85 1.14 2.56
N ARG A 291 -4.77 0.50 3.00
CA ARG A 291 -3.49 0.44 2.29
C ARG A 291 -3.14 -1.00 1.94
N ASP A 292 -2.52 -1.19 0.78
CA ASP A 292 -1.78 -2.40 0.47
C ASP A 292 -0.73 -2.69 1.56
N GLY A 293 -0.76 -3.89 2.14
CA GLY A 293 0.08 -4.25 3.28
C GLY A 293 -0.55 -4.06 4.66
N GLY A 294 -1.84 -3.68 4.74
CA GLY A 294 -2.70 -3.99 5.89
C GLY A 294 -2.68 -3.02 7.07
N THR A 295 -2.14 -1.81 6.91
CA THR A 295 -2.30 -0.75 7.91
C THR A 295 -3.51 0.11 7.59
N TRP A 296 -4.35 0.35 8.59
CA TRP A 296 -5.63 1.04 8.43
C TRP A 296 -5.70 2.31 9.30
N PRO A 297 -5.13 3.45 8.85
CA PRO A 297 -5.23 4.67 9.62
C PRO A 297 -6.67 5.24 9.58
N PHE A 298 -7.16 5.65 10.73
CA PHE A 298 -8.34 6.53 10.82
C PHE A 298 -7.92 7.97 10.56
N ILE A 299 -8.66 8.68 9.71
CA ILE A 299 -8.32 10.06 9.31
C ILE A 299 -9.29 11.10 9.89
N GLY A 300 -10.45 10.67 10.38
CA GLY A 300 -11.42 11.50 11.07
C GLY A 300 -12.74 10.77 11.28
N GLN A 301 -13.69 11.44 11.90
CA GLN A 301 -15.09 11.01 11.96
C GLN A 301 -15.97 12.12 11.39
N LEU A 302 -16.97 11.81 10.56
CA LEU A 302 -17.88 12.81 10.01
C LEU A 302 -18.49 13.67 11.12
N LEU A 303 -18.43 14.98 10.95
CA LEU A 303 -18.96 15.94 11.91
C LEU A 303 -20.44 16.21 11.59
N MET A 304 -21.31 15.87 12.53
CA MET A 304 -22.74 16.09 12.41
C MET A 304 -23.20 17.25 13.27
N ALA A 305 -24.41 17.73 12.97
CA ALA A 305 -25.12 18.71 13.78
C ALA A 305 -26.58 18.28 14.01
N GLY A 306 -27.05 18.58 15.22
CA GLY A 306 -28.45 18.43 15.61
C GLY A 306 -29.05 19.76 16.04
N PHE A 307 -30.32 19.99 15.69
CA PHE A 307 -31.05 21.23 15.94
C PHE A 307 -32.29 20.99 16.79
N GLN A 308 -32.64 21.98 17.61
CA GLN A 308 -33.86 21.95 18.40
C GLN A 308 -35.13 22.04 17.54
N TYR A 309 -35.08 22.86 16.49
CA TYR A 309 -36.19 23.09 15.56
C TYR A 309 -35.69 23.05 14.11
N PRO A 310 -35.39 21.85 13.57
CA PRO A 310 -34.84 21.69 12.21
C PRO A 310 -35.73 22.28 11.11
N GLU A 311 -37.05 22.32 11.31
CA GLU A 311 -38.03 22.93 10.39
C GLU A 311 -37.86 24.45 10.20
N HIS A 312 -37.04 25.08 11.04
CA HIS A 312 -36.71 26.50 10.97
C HIS A 312 -35.34 26.78 10.38
N LEU A 313 -34.65 25.77 9.88
CA LEU A 313 -33.48 25.98 9.03
C LEU A 313 -33.90 26.69 7.73
N SER A 314 -33.01 27.52 7.19
CA SER A 314 -33.25 28.18 5.90
C SER A 314 -32.55 27.41 4.80
N GLU A 315 -33.29 26.98 3.79
CA GLU A 315 -32.71 26.36 2.60
C GLU A 315 -31.91 27.42 1.83
N VAL A 316 -30.68 27.08 1.43
CA VAL A 316 -29.81 27.95 0.63
C VAL A 316 -29.59 27.41 -0.79
N SER A 317 -29.66 26.09 -0.94
CA SER A 317 -29.67 25.36 -2.21
C SER A 317 -30.38 24.02 -1.98
N GLU A 318 -30.67 23.28 -3.05
CA GLU A 318 -31.41 22.01 -3.00
C GLU A 318 -30.86 21.05 -1.94
N GLY A 319 -31.61 20.89 -0.83
CA GLY A 319 -31.26 19.99 0.27
C GLY A 319 -30.14 20.48 1.21
N VAL A 320 -29.65 21.70 1.04
CA VAL A 320 -28.61 22.32 1.87
C VAL A 320 -29.17 23.52 2.62
N TRP A 321 -28.89 23.56 3.92
CA TRP A 321 -29.55 24.44 4.87
C TRP A 321 -28.55 25.26 5.66
N MET A 322 -28.98 26.41 6.17
CA MET A 322 -28.24 27.23 7.12
C MET A 322 -29.05 27.47 8.40
N ARG A 323 -28.32 27.65 9.51
CA ARG A 323 -28.92 27.93 10.82
C ARG A 323 -29.60 29.30 10.84
N THR A 324 -30.76 29.39 11.48
CA THR A 324 -31.46 30.65 11.78
C THR A 324 -31.54 30.86 13.29
N GLU A 325 -32.00 32.04 13.75
CA GLU A 325 -32.31 32.21 15.17
C GLU A 325 -33.45 31.29 15.63
N SER A 326 -34.42 31.04 14.73
CA SER A 326 -35.60 30.21 15.00
C SER A 326 -35.30 28.72 15.05
N SER A 327 -34.19 28.24 14.48
CA SER A 327 -33.77 26.83 14.61
C SER A 327 -33.33 26.44 16.03
N GLY A 328 -33.23 27.41 16.93
CA GLY A 328 -33.00 27.19 18.36
C GLY A 328 -31.58 26.77 18.69
N GLN A 329 -31.43 26.04 19.78
CA GLN A 329 -30.14 25.49 20.18
C GLN A 329 -29.66 24.43 19.19
N PHE A 330 -28.34 24.35 19.02
CA PHE A 330 -27.69 23.35 18.17
C PHE A 330 -26.47 22.77 18.90
N HIS A 331 -26.06 21.57 18.49
CA HIS A 331 -24.85 20.93 18.95
C HIS A 331 -24.20 20.18 17.79
N HIS A 332 -22.87 20.12 17.79
CA HIS A 332 -22.11 19.24 16.91
C HIS A 332 -21.67 17.99 17.67
N TYR A 333 -21.54 16.88 16.96
CA TYR A 333 -21.06 15.60 17.49
C TYR A 333 -20.39 14.79 16.38
N GLY A 334 -19.52 13.85 16.74
CA GLY A 334 -18.95 12.90 15.80
C GLY A 334 -19.93 11.77 15.49
N GLY A 335 -20.10 11.44 14.22
CA GLY A 335 -20.74 10.19 13.80
C GLY A 335 -22.19 10.29 13.33
N GLY A 336 -23.13 9.59 13.95
CA GLY A 336 -24.54 9.50 13.50
C GLY A 336 -24.93 8.12 12.95
N ASN A 337 -26.16 7.98 12.44
CA ASN A 337 -26.58 6.76 11.73
C ASN A 337 -26.48 6.96 10.21
N ILE A 338 -25.31 6.63 9.66
CA ILE A 338 -24.93 6.99 8.30
C ILE A 338 -24.96 5.76 7.39
N GLN A 339 -25.46 5.94 6.18
CA GLN A 339 -25.35 4.97 5.10
C GLN A 339 -24.78 5.68 3.86
N PRO A 340 -23.56 5.34 3.44
CA PRO A 340 -23.08 5.64 2.11
C PRO A 340 -23.84 4.79 1.08
N VAL A 341 -24.29 5.42 0.00
CA VAL A 341 -24.97 4.77 -1.12
C VAL A 341 -24.18 5.04 -2.40
N THR A 342 -23.67 3.98 -3.01
CA THR A 342 -23.05 4.04 -4.34
C THR A 342 -24.10 3.69 -5.38
N TYR A 343 -24.30 4.55 -6.38
CA TYR A 343 -25.15 4.24 -7.51
C TYR A 343 -24.38 3.33 -8.48
N SER A 344 -24.90 2.13 -8.75
CA SER A 344 -24.45 1.36 -9.92
C SER A 344 -25.10 1.97 -11.17
N GLU A 345 -24.31 2.46 -12.12
CA GLU A 345 -24.80 2.71 -13.48
C GLU A 345 -25.24 1.42 -14.19
#